data_AF-A0A1V5DGR6-F1
#
_entry.id   AF-A0A1V5DGR6-F1
#
_cell.length_a   1.000
_cell.length_b   1.000
_cell.length_c   1.000
_cell.angle_alpha   90.00
_cell.angle_beta   90.00
_cell.angle_gamma   90.00
#
_symmetry.space_group_name_H-M   'P 1'
#
loop_
_entity.id
_entity.type
_entity.pdbx_description
1 polymer ?
#
loop_
_entity_poly.entity_id
_entity_poly.type
_entity_poly.pdbx_seq_one_letter_code
_entity_poly.pdbx_strand_id
1 'polypeptide(L)'
;MYSKFKLFSFCMIAAIFVIAASGSWASPDCTWSRQVGTGTYTTTLAVAANFVMAAKDLVTACQDGGYCNNTKFIICSDSTSNLATELKSEYSSHSPNAYVTYGYFFAADDSTADFEGDSGTSGADYLYANGIPVFFAKAGTLDDVSHLITHTPALSGSAYNITTSSLSGYTINTADSDYIAVAGTGAPYGVMAHTIINTMQGTSLPGTIPAYVRSPLYTNVGNVLTAVNNGTDTSGFGSKGQICDPSQADVDPDVWTYVAFTNSAYKLAQYAIRLNSSTAATALDTYIRTTLMGGSGWDTFIANHCYEYDP
;
A
#
# COMPACT_ATOMS: atom_id res chain seq x y z
N MET A 1 -54.56 23.66 34.42
CA MET A 1 -53.60 22.62 34.83
C MET A 1 -53.10 21.90 33.57
N TYR A 2 -51.79 21.97 33.35
CA TYR A 2 -50.91 21.18 32.46
C TYR A 2 -51.22 21.00 30.96
N SER A 3 -50.54 21.86 30.18
CA SER A 3 -49.58 21.53 29.09
C SER A 3 -49.65 20.14 28.46
N LYS A 4 -49.97 20.07 27.16
CA LYS A 4 -49.61 18.95 26.28
C LYS A 4 -48.26 19.24 25.64
N PHE A 5 -47.23 18.53 26.08
CA PHE A 5 -45.89 18.59 25.52
C PHE A 5 -45.85 18.04 24.10
N LYS A 6 -45.24 18.82 23.21
CA LYS A 6 -44.76 18.39 21.89
C LYS A 6 -43.72 17.28 22.08
N LEU A 7 -43.91 16.13 21.45
CA LEU A 7 -42.83 15.19 21.18
C LEU A 7 -42.64 15.12 19.66
N PHE A 8 -41.87 16.11 19.17
CA PHE A 8 -41.29 16.09 17.85
C PHE A 8 -40.20 15.01 17.81
N SER A 9 -40.22 14.18 16.76
CA SER A 9 -39.04 13.84 15.98
C SER A 9 -37.78 13.40 16.78
N PHE A 10 -37.79 12.19 17.34
CA PHE A 10 -36.57 11.57 17.91
C PHE A 10 -36.39 10.06 17.65
N CYS A 11 -37.09 9.47 16.67
CA CYS A 11 -36.90 8.05 16.32
C CYS A 11 -36.26 7.81 14.93
N MET A 12 -35.77 8.85 14.25
CA MET A 12 -35.16 8.74 12.92
C MET A 12 -33.69 9.18 12.88
N ILE A 13 -32.97 9.07 14.01
CA ILE A 13 -31.50 9.21 14.09
C ILE A 13 -30.95 8.09 15.00
N ALA A 14 -31.41 6.86 14.80
CA ALA A 14 -30.85 5.67 15.44
C ALA A 14 -30.57 4.53 14.46
N ALA A 15 -30.86 4.73 13.16
CA ALA A 15 -30.67 3.72 12.11
C ALA A 15 -29.60 4.11 11.06
N ILE A 16 -28.86 5.21 11.26
CA ILE A 16 -27.75 5.61 10.38
C ILE A 16 -26.40 5.66 11.13
N PHE A 17 -26.38 5.32 12.43
CA PHE A 17 -25.15 5.31 13.26
C PHE A 17 -24.84 3.94 13.87
N VAL A 18 -25.16 2.86 13.15
CA VAL A 18 -24.66 1.49 13.45
C VAL A 18 -24.14 0.83 12.16
N ILE A 19 -23.32 1.57 11.39
CA ILE A 19 -22.29 1.00 10.50
C ILE A 19 -20.94 1.68 10.79
N ALA A 20 -20.77 2.10 12.04
CA ALA A 20 -19.50 2.54 12.59
C ALA A 20 -19.38 1.82 13.94
N ALA A 21 -18.35 1.00 14.10
CA ALA A 21 -18.07 0.14 15.26
C ALA A 21 -18.62 -1.30 15.26
N SER A 22 -18.80 -1.93 14.10
CA SER A 22 -18.34 -3.32 13.96
C SER A 22 -17.08 -3.29 13.11
N GLY A 23 -15.93 -3.59 13.71
CA GLY A 23 -14.68 -3.86 12.99
C GLY A 23 -14.79 -5.13 12.17
N SER A 24 -15.73 -5.14 11.22
CA SER A 24 -15.66 -6.03 10.07
C SER A 24 -14.34 -5.67 9.40
N TRP A 25 -13.35 -6.54 9.57
CA TRP A 25 -12.19 -6.61 8.71
C TRP A 25 -12.71 -6.41 7.29
N ALA A 26 -12.34 -5.32 6.64
CA ALA A 26 -12.64 -5.21 5.22
C ALA A 26 -11.96 -6.43 4.60
N SER A 27 -12.74 -7.29 3.93
CA SER A 27 -12.15 -8.40 3.19
C SER A 27 -11.12 -7.84 2.22
N PRO A 28 -9.97 -8.49 2.02
CA PRO A 28 -9.03 -8.06 1.00
C PRO A 28 -9.72 -7.93 -0.35
N ASP A 29 -9.27 -6.97 -1.15
CA ASP A 29 -9.73 -6.82 -2.53
C ASP A 29 -9.08 -7.90 -3.39
N CYS A 30 -9.86 -8.92 -3.73
CA CYS A 30 -9.46 -10.06 -4.56
C CYS A 30 -10.02 -10.01 -5.99
N THR A 31 -10.32 -8.83 -6.52
CA THR A 31 -11.05 -8.68 -7.79
C THR A 31 -10.26 -9.07 -9.03
N TRP A 32 -8.92 -9.13 -8.95
CA TRP A 32 -8.09 -9.50 -10.08
C TRP A 32 -7.71 -10.99 -10.05
N SER A 33 -7.88 -11.65 -11.20
CA SER A 33 -7.33 -12.98 -11.43
C SER A 33 -6.90 -13.13 -12.89
N ARG A 34 -5.91 -13.98 -13.11
CA ARG A 34 -5.44 -14.35 -14.45
C ARG A 34 -5.20 -15.85 -14.52
N GLN A 35 -5.65 -16.45 -15.62
CA GLN A 35 -5.46 -17.86 -15.91
C GLN A 35 -4.87 -18.01 -17.31
N VAL A 36 -3.81 -18.82 -17.42
CA VAL A 36 -3.25 -19.25 -18.71
C VAL A 36 -3.24 -20.77 -18.75
N GLY A 37 -3.69 -21.34 -19.88
CA GLY A 37 -3.88 -22.78 -20.04
C GLY A 37 -5.07 -23.31 -19.24
N THR A 38 -4.97 -24.55 -18.76
CA THR A 38 -6.08 -25.26 -18.10
C THR A 38 -6.44 -24.72 -16.72
N GLY A 39 -5.55 -23.95 -16.07
CA GLY A 39 -5.76 -23.48 -14.70
C GLY A 39 -5.76 -24.58 -13.64
N THR A 40 -5.16 -25.73 -13.94
CA THR A 40 -5.10 -26.90 -13.04
C THR A 40 -4.49 -26.56 -11.68
N TYR A 41 -3.56 -25.61 -11.64
CA TYR A 41 -2.90 -25.17 -10.42
C TYR A 41 -3.39 -23.78 -10.03
N THR A 42 -4.09 -23.64 -8.91
CA THR A 42 -4.57 -22.34 -8.43
C THR A 42 -3.79 -21.91 -7.19
N THR A 43 -3.46 -20.62 -7.10
CA THR A 43 -2.97 -20.01 -5.85
C THR A 43 -3.47 -18.58 -5.71
N THR A 44 -3.62 -18.14 -4.48
CA THR A 44 -3.93 -16.75 -4.12
C THR A 44 -2.67 -16.08 -3.58
N LEU A 45 -2.42 -14.86 -4.05
CA LEU A 45 -1.33 -14.01 -3.60
C LEU A 45 -1.90 -12.94 -2.68
N ALA A 46 -1.41 -12.89 -1.43
CA ALA A 46 -1.65 -11.77 -0.54
C ALA A 46 -0.65 -10.66 -0.88
N VAL A 47 -1.13 -9.46 -1.21
CA VAL A 47 -0.28 -8.38 -1.75
C VAL A 47 -0.58 -7.09 -1.02
N ALA A 48 0.45 -6.48 -0.42
CA ALA A 48 0.34 -5.15 0.16
C ALA A 48 -0.21 -4.16 -0.88
N ALA A 49 -1.14 -3.30 -0.48
CA ALA A 49 -1.88 -2.42 -1.40
C ALA A 49 -1.00 -1.56 -2.33
N ASN A 50 0.26 -1.29 -1.96
CA ASN A 50 1.21 -0.57 -2.81
C ASN A 50 1.76 -1.41 -3.97
N PHE A 51 1.83 -2.74 -3.84
CA PHE A 51 2.50 -3.63 -4.79
C PHE A 51 1.54 -4.33 -5.77
N VAL A 52 0.26 -3.95 -5.80
CA VAL A 52 -0.78 -4.62 -6.60
C VAL A 52 -0.46 -4.60 -8.10
N MET A 53 -0.06 -3.45 -8.64
CA MET A 53 0.26 -3.35 -10.07
C MET A 53 1.50 -4.17 -10.43
N ALA A 54 2.57 -4.05 -9.65
CA ALA A 54 3.76 -4.87 -9.82
C ALA A 54 3.45 -6.37 -9.74
N ALA A 55 2.62 -6.82 -8.79
CA ALA A 55 2.22 -8.22 -8.69
C ALA A 55 1.44 -8.70 -9.94
N LYS A 56 0.57 -7.87 -10.52
CA LYS A 56 -0.14 -8.19 -11.77
C LYS A 56 0.83 -8.36 -12.95
N ASP A 57 1.80 -7.46 -13.08
CA ASP A 57 2.80 -7.49 -14.15
C ASP A 57 3.78 -8.66 -13.96
N LEU A 58 4.13 -8.97 -12.71
CA LEU A 58 4.95 -10.12 -12.35
C LEU A 58 4.28 -11.45 -12.74
N VAL A 59 3.01 -11.63 -12.37
CA VAL A 59 2.21 -12.81 -12.75
C VAL A 59 2.08 -12.90 -14.27
N THR A 60 1.80 -11.77 -14.91
CA THR A 60 1.69 -11.66 -16.38
C THR A 60 2.96 -12.13 -17.06
N ALA A 61 4.12 -11.61 -16.66
CA ALA A 61 5.41 -11.98 -17.23
C ALA A 61 5.75 -13.46 -16.97
N CYS A 62 5.45 -13.99 -15.78
CA CYS A 62 5.67 -15.40 -15.48
C CYS A 62 4.85 -16.33 -16.40
N GLN A 63 3.59 -15.98 -16.66
CA GLN A 63 2.71 -16.76 -17.51
C GLN A 63 3.05 -16.61 -19.01
N ASP A 64 3.36 -15.40 -19.47
CA ASP A 64 3.69 -15.16 -20.88
C ASP A 64 5.06 -15.74 -21.26
N GLY A 65 6.00 -15.82 -20.31
CA GLY A 65 7.25 -16.54 -20.46
C GLY A 65 7.13 -18.07 -20.37
N GLY A 66 5.94 -18.61 -20.07
CA GLY A 66 5.68 -20.04 -19.95
C GLY A 66 6.14 -20.70 -18.64
N TYR A 67 6.75 -19.96 -17.73
CA TYR A 67 7.20 -20.46 -16.43
C TYR A 67 6.04 -20.83 -15.51
N CYS A 68 4.93 -20.08 -15.61
CA CYS A 68 3.72 -20.29 -14.83
C CYS A 68 2.58 -20.92 -15.68
N ASN A 69 2.88 -21.86 -16.57
CA ASN A 69 1.87 -22.51 -17.41
C ASN A 69 0.82 -23.31 -16.61
N ASN A 70 -0.42 -23.35 -17.10
CA ASN A 70 -1.55 -24.06 -16.49
C ASN A 70 -1.89 -23.61 -15.06
N THR A 71 -1.56 -22.36 -14.73
CA THR A 71 -1.85 -21.76 -13.42
C THR A 71 -3.01 -20.77 -13.50
N LYS A 72 -3.72 -20.64 -12.38
CA LYS A 72 -4.61 -19.53 -12.08
C LYS A 72 -4.06 -18.80 -10.86
N PHE A 73 -3.81 -17.50 -11.00
CA PHE A 73 -3.45 -16.63 -9.89
C PHE A 73 -4.61 -15.70 -9.56
N ILE A 74 -4.85 -15.51 -8.28
CA ILE A 74 -5.77 -14.51 -7.73
C ILE A 74 -4.91 -13.56 -6.90
N ILE A 75 -5.04 -12.25 -7.12
CA ILE A 75 -4.35 -11.25 -6.29
C ILE A 75 -5.37 -10.65 -5.34
N CYS A 76 -5.12 -10.82 -4.05
CA CYS A 76 -5.86 -10.22 -2.95
C CYS A 76 -5.00 -9.15 -2.29
N SER A 77 -5.55 -7.96 -2.09
CA SER A 77 -4.79 -6.83 -1.54
C SER A 77 -5.47 -6.11 -0.40
N ASP A 78 -4.66 -5.72 0.58
CA ASP A 78 -5.06 -4.88 1.72
C ASP A 78 -3.80 -4.30 2.41
N SER A 79 -3.94 -3.70 3.60
CA SER A 79 -2.82 -3.38 4.47
C SER A 79 -2.10 -4.65 4.91
N THR A 80 -0.77 -4.55 5.08
CA THR A 80 0.04 -5.68 5.54
C THR A 80 -0.43 -6.22 6.89
N SER A 81 -0.89 -5.39 7.83
CA SER A 81 -1.42 -5.84 9.12
C SER A 81 -2.67 -6.71 8.97
N ASN A 82 -3.57 -6.34 8.06
CA ASN A 82 -4.83 -7.06 7.84
C ASN A 82 -4.54 -8.41 7.18
N LEU A 83 -3.72 -8.39 6.11
CA LEU A 83 -3.27 -9.60 5.43
C LEU A 83 -2.53 -10.54 6.40
N ALA A 84 -1.64 -10.00 7.24
CA ALA A 84 -0.94 -10.81 8.24
C ALA A 84 -1.89 -11.44 9.26
N THR A 85 -2.92 -10.72 9.69
CA THR A 85 -3.93 -11.27 10.61
C THR A 85 -4.75 -12.37 9.96
N GLU A 86 -5.18 -12.17 8.71
CA GLU A 86 -5.92 -13.17 7.95
C GLU A 86 -5.07 -14.42 7.72
N LEU A 87 -3.82 -14.25 7.30
CA LEU A 87 -2.85 -15.35 7.15
C LEU A 87 -2.67 -16.14 8.45
N LYS A 88 -2.61 -15.47 9.62
CA LYS A 88 -2.50 -16.15 10.92
C LYS A 88 -3.75 -16.95 11.25
N SER A 89 -4.94 -16.48 10.83
CA SER A 89 -6.20 -17.20 11.01
C SER A 89 -6.33 -18.43 10.10
N GLU A 90 -5.65 -18.40 8.94
CA GLU A 90 -5.61 -19.47 7.94
C GLU A 90 -4.55 -20.54 8.24
N TYR A 91 -3.72 -20.34 9.28
CA TYR A 91 -2.65 -21.25 9.64
C TYR A 91 -3.18 -22.52 10.33
N SER A 92 -2.79 -23.69 9.80
CA SER A 92 -3.15 -25.00 10.38
C SER A 92 -1.91 -25.80 10.75
N SER A 93 -1.71 -26.02 12.05
CA SER A 93 -0.55 -26.73 12.62
C SER A 93 -0.44 -28.21 12.27
N HIS A 94 -1.39 -28.76 11.51
CA HIS A 94 -1.48 -30.20 11.20
C HIS A 94 -1.06 -30.56 9.77
N SER A 95 -0.58 -29.59 8.98
CA SER A 95 -0.10 -29.81 7.61
C SER A 95 1.23 -29.09 7.39
N PRO A 96 2.21 -29.69 6.69
CA PRO A 96 3.45 -29.00 6.31
C PRO A 96 3.26 -27.84 5.30
N ASN A 97 2.01 -27.53 4.92
CA ASN A 97 1.61 -26.47 3.97
C ASN A 97 0.61 -25.49 4.62
N ALA A 98 0.91 -25.00 5.81
CA ALA A 98 -0.04 -24.40 6.74
C ALA A 98 -0.57 -22.99 6.36
N TYR A 99 -1.04 -22.79 5.13
CA TYR A 99 -1.95 -21.70 4.73
C TYR A 99 -2.91 -22.25 3.68
N VAL A 100 -4.20 -22.29 4.01
CA VAL A 100 -5.22 -22.95 3.16
C VAL A 100 -5.58 -22.07 1.96
N THR A 101 -5.68 -20.75 2.16
CA THR A 101 -6.10 -19.81 1.11
C THR A 101 -4.93 -19.22 0.31
N TYR A 102 -3.83 -18.86 0.96
CA TYR A 102 -2.74 -18.07 0.37
C TYR A 102 -1.48 -18.90 0.13
N GLY A 103 -0.88 -18.75 -1.05
CA GLY A 103 0.40 -19.41 -1.38
C GLY A 103 1.62 -18.51 -1.42
N TYR A 104 1.41 -17.19 -1.47
CA TYR A 104 2.49 -16.20 -1.47
C TYR A 104 2.04 -14.92 -0.80
N PHE A 105 2.97 -14.22 -0.15
CA PHE A 105 2.72 -12.94 0.49
C PHE A 105 3.79 -11.93 0.13
N PHE A 106 3.36 -10.76 -0.33
CA PHE A 106 4.18 -9.57 -0.54
C PHE A 106 3.78 -8.51 0.49
N ALA A 107 4.66 -8.24 1.44
CA ALA A 107 4.47 -7.34 2.56
C ALA A 107 5.22 -6.02 2.37
N ALA A 108 4.62 -4.93 2.83
CA ALA A 108 5.34 -3.72 3.17
C ALA A 108 5.61 -3.78 4.68
N ASP A 109 6.82 -3.46 5.12
CA ASP A 109 7.19 -3.59 6.52
C ASP A 109 7.98 -2.37 7.01
N ASP A 110 7.96 -2.14 8.32
CA ASP A 110 8.74 -1.11 8.99
C ASP A 110 10.01 -1.66 9.67
N SER A 111 10.12 -2.97 9.91
CA SER A 111 11.28 -3.53 10.60
C SER A 111 11.57 -5.02 10.46
N THR A 112 10.59 -5.89 10.15
CA THR A 112 10.82 -7.32 9.81
C THR A 112 9.48 -7.96 9.42
N ALA A 113 9.39 -8.55 8.23
CA ALA A 113 8.26 -9.41 7.89
C ALA A 113 8.38 -10.76 8.59
N ASP A 114 8.41 -10.75 9.92
CA ASP A 114 8.45 -11.96 10.72
C ASP A 114 7.05 -12.57 10.75
N PHE A 115 6.83 -13.53 9.86
CA PHE A 115 5.68 -14.40 9.96
C PHE A 115 6.04 -15.61 10.82
N GLU A 116 5.86 -15.46 12.14
CA GLU A 116 6.03 -16.56 13.10
C GLU A 116 5.27 -17.81 12.64
N GLY A 117 5.99 -18.91 12.39
CA GLY A 117 5.39 -20.24 12.20
C GLY A 117 6.15 -21.24 11.33
N ASP A 118 7.08 -20.81 10.48
CA ASP A 118 7.71 -21.74 9.53
C ASP A 118 9.05 -22.27 10.03
N SER A 119 9.09 -23.58 10.32
CA SER A 119 10.32 -24.29 10.69
C SER A 119 10.70 -25.38 9.68
N GLY A 120 10.24 -25.33 8.43
CA GLY A 120 10.82 -26.28 7.46
C GLY A 120 10.42 -26.32 6.00
N THR A 121 9.40 -25.60 5.50
CA THR A 121 8.99 -25.78 4.08
C THR A 121 8.36 -24.57 3.39
N SER A 122 8.00 -23.52 4.11
CA SER A 122 7.68 -22.20 3.53
C SER A 122 9.02 -21.54 3.12
N GLY A 123 9.00 -20.66 2.13
CA GLY A 123 10.26 -20.03 1.69
C GLY A 123 10.79 -19.11 2.78
N ALA A 124 12.12 -18.99 2.93
CA ALA A 124 12.69 -17.90 3.71
C ALA A 124 12.21 -16.57 3.15
N ASP A 125 11.82 -15.64 4.03
CA ASP A 125 11.53 -14.28 3.64
C ASP A 125 12.76 -13.66 2.97
N TYR A 126 12.52 -12.76 2.03
CA TYR A 126 13.59 -12.00 1.40
C TYR A 126 13.12 -10.58 1.12
N LEU A 127 14.04 -9.63 1.31
CA LEU A 127 13.87 -8.26 0.89
C LEU A 127 13.85 -8.24 -0.64
N TYR A 128 12.75 -7.76 -1.21
CA TYR A 128 12.57 -7.70 -2.65
C TYR A 128 12.67 -6.26 -3.17
N ALA A 129 12.40 -5.26 -2.33
CA ALA A 129 12.49 -3.85 -2.66
C ALA A 129 12.45 -2.96 -1.41
N ASN A 130 12.74 -1.67 -1.62
CA ASN A 130 12.45 -0.57 -0.72
C ASN A 130 11.43 0.34 -1.38
N GLY A 131 10.33 0.58 -0.67
CA GLY A 131 9.25 1.44 -1.10
C GLY A 131 9.46 2.88 -0.65
N ILE A 132 9.20 3.84 -1.54
CA ILE A 132 9.36 5.27 -1.28
C ILE A 132 7.99 5.86 -0.89
N PRO A 133 7.85 6.48 0.30
CA PRO A 133 6.66 7.26 0.62
C PRO A 133 6.60 8.53 -0.19
N VAL A 134 5.39 8.93 -0.57
CA VAL A 134 5.12 10.19 -1.27
C VAL A 134 3.94 10.91 -0.64
N PHE A 135 4.03 12.24 -0.64
CA PHE A 135 2.85 13.12 -0.52
C PHE A 135 2.47 13.56 -1.93
N PHE A 136 1.27 13.23 -2.40
CA PHE A 136 0.90 13.40 -3.80
C PHE A 136 -0.47 14.03 -3.97
N ALA A 137 -0.69 14.64 -5.13
CA ALA A 137 -1.97 15.17 -5.57
C ALA A 137 -2.12 15.00 -7.08
N LYS A 138 -3.36 15.05 -7.56
CA LYS A 138 -3.63 14.96 -9.00
C LYS A 138 -3.25 16.28 -9.69
N ALA A 139 -2.46 16.17 -10.76
CA ALA A 139 -2.15 17.29 -11.64
C ALA A 139 -3.45 17.88 -12.23
N GLY A 140 -3.43 19.17 -12.52
CA GLY A 140 -4.56 20.04 -12.86
C GLY A 140 -5.33 20.58 -11.64
N THR A 141 -5.11 20.02 -10.45
CA THR A 141 -5.62 20.59 -9.18
C THR A 141 -4.48 21.28 -8.43
N LEU A 142 -3.39 20.56 -8.21
CA LEU A 142 -2.15 21.07 -7.63
C LEU A 142 -0.99 20.72 -8.57
N ASP A 143 -0.53 21.67 -9.37
CA ASP A 143 0.47 21.44 -10.45
C ASP A 143 1.92 21.67 -10.04
N ASP A 144 2.13 22.14 -8.81
CA ASP A 144 3.45 22.49 -8.30
C ASP A 144 3.62 21.98 -6.87
N VAL A 145 4.80 21.45 -6.56
CA VAL A 145 5.13 20.92 -5.23
C VAL A 145 5.02 21.96 -4.11
N SER A 146 5.09 23.25 -4.42
CA SER A 146 4.84 24.33 -3.44
C SER A 146 3.41 24.34 -2.90
N HIS A 147 2.46 23.75 -3.64
CA HIS A 147 1.09 23.57 -3.18
C HIS A 147 0.94 22.38 -2.22
N LEU A 148 1.91 21.45 -2.19
CA LEU A 148 1.97 20.35 -1.24
C LEU A 148 2.71 20.76 0.03
N ILE A 149 3.90 21.34 -0.13
CA ILE A 149 4.78 21.72 0.97
C ILE A 149 5.35 23.13 0.77
N THR A 150 5.58 23.82 1.88
CA THR A 150 6.29 25.09 1.92
C THR A 150 7.72 24.88 2.44
N HIS A 151 8.66 25.62 1.87
CA HIS A 151 10.09 25.62 2.21
C HIS A 151 10.70 26.97 1.81
N THR A 152 11.87 27.33 2.36
CA THR A 152 12.64 28.52 1.95
C THR A 152 14.06 28.13 1.54
N PRO A 153 14.49 28.36 0.29
CA PRO A 153 13.73 28.95 -0.82
C PRO A 153 12.54 28.08 -1.26
N ALA A 154 11.54 28.69 -1.90
CA ALA A 154 10.36 27.99 -2.38
C ALA A 154 10.75 26.90 -3.39
N LEU A 155 10.06 25.76 -3.29
CA LEU A 155 10.19 24.66 -4.24
C LEU A 155 9.31 24.94 -5.47
N SER A 156 9.59 24.24 -6.57
CA SER A 156 8.83 24.36 -7.81
C SER A 156 8.94 23.10 -8.68
N GLY A 157 7.98 22.89 -9.57
CA GLY A 157 7.88 21.75 -10.47
C GLY A 157 6.85 20.72 -10.00
N SER A 158 6.58 19.70 -10.82
CA SER A 158 5.62 18.63 -10.49
C SER A 158 6.17 17.57 -9.54
N ALA A 159 7.49 17.51 -9.33
CA ALA A 159 8.12 16.52 -8.47
C ALA A 159 9.27 17.11 -7.65
N TYR A 160 9.41 16.66 -6.40
CA TYR A 160 10.55 16.99 -5.55
C TYR A 160 10.95 15.85 -4.63
N ASN A 161 12.25 15.61 -4.49
CA ASN A 161 12.79 14.56 -3.63
C ASN A 161 13.41 15.18 -2.36
N ILE A 162 12.85 14.86 -1.19
CA ILE A 162 13.44 15.16 0.11
C ILE A 162 14.40 14.03 0.47
N THR A 163 15.70 14.31 0.33
CA THR A 163 16.80 13.37 0.59
C THR A 163 17.38 13.48 2.00
N THR A 164 16.97 14.48 2.77
CA THR A 164 17.41 14.72 4.16
C THR A 164 16.56 13.95 5.17
N SER A 165 17.14 13.55 6.29
CA SER A 165 16.44 12.93 7.43
C SER A 165 15.82 13.96 8.39
N SER A 166 16.12 15.25 8.22
CA SER A 166 15.48 16.33 8.98
C SER A 166 14.42 17.03 8.12
N LEU A 167 13.20 17.09 8.63
CA LEU A 167 12.06 17.75 7.97
C LEU A 167 11.77 19.15 8.53
N SER A 168 12.61 19.69 9.43
CA SER A 168 12.34 20.96 10.13
C SER A 168 12.26 22.20 9.23
N GLY A 169 12.78 22.14 8.00
CA GLY A 169 12.66 23.21 7.01
C GLY A 169 11.41 23.13 6.13
N TYR A 170 10.63 22.05 6.25
CA TYR A 170 9.48 21.76 5.42
C TYR A 170 8.20 21.79 6.25
N THR A 171 7.16 22.41 5.71
CA THR A 171 5.83 22.49 6.34
C THR A 171 4.78 22.09 5.32
N ILE A 172 3.76 21.35 5.71
CA ILE A 172 2.61 21.06 4.84
C ILE A 172 1.94 22.39 4.45
N ASN A 173 1.68 22.60 3.17
CA ASN A 173 0.92 23.75 2.71
C ASN A 173 -0.58 23.51 2.97
N THR A 174 -1.06 23.88 4.15
CA THR A 174 -2.46 23.70 4.52
C THR A 174 -3.40 24.69 3.81
N ALA A 175 -2.91 25.67 3.06
CA ALA A 175 -3.81 26.56 2.30
C ALA A 175 -4.31 25.89 1.01
N ASP A 176 -3.44 25.12 0.36
CA ASP A 176 -3.73 24.50 -0.94
C ASP A 176 -4.00 22.98 -0.82
N SER A 177 -3.30 22.30 0.08
CA SER A 177 -3.44 20.85 0.30
C SER A 177 -4.46 20.48 1.38
N ASP A 178 -5.44 21.33 1.65
CA ASP A 178 -6.52 20.98 2.58
C ASP A 178 -7.23 19.69 2.14
N TYR A 179 -7.65 18.89 3.13
CA TYR A 179 -8.23 17.55 2.97
C TYR A 179 -7.23 16.48 2.51
N ILE A 180 -6.20 16.26 3.32
CA ILE A 180 -5.17 15.23 3.09
C ILE A 180 -5.70 13.85 3.49
N ALA A 181 -5.70 12.92 2.54
CA ALA A 181 -5.99 11.52 2.78
C ALA A 181 -4.76 10.80 3.37
N VAL A 182 -4.93 10.17 4.54
CA VAL A 182 -3.88 9.42 5.24
C VAL A 182 -4.43 8.06 5.68
N ALA A 183 -3.64 7.01 5.46
CA ALA A 183 -3.95 5.68 5.98
C ALA A 183 -3.63 5.59 7.48
N GLY A 184 -4.42 4.85 8.24
CA GLY A 184 -4.20 4.65 9.68
C GLY A 184 -2.93 3.85 9.98
N THR A 185 -2.58 3.78 11.27
CA THR A 185 -1.33 3.15 11.75
C THR A 185 -1.29 1.62 11.60
N GLY A 186 -2.37 0.98 11.11
CA GLY A 186 -2.32 -0.43 10.71
C GLY A 186 -1.60 -0.64 9.37
N ALA A 187 -1.46 0.40 8.54
CA ALA A 187 -0.72 0.32 7.30
C ALA A 187 0.71 0.89 7.47
N PRO A 188 1.77 0.22 7.00
CA PRO A 188 3.16 0.72 7.10
C PRO A 188 3.35 2.12 6.51
N TYR A 189 2.76 2.39 5.34
CA TYR A 189 2.76 3.73 4.75
C TYR A 189 1.93 4.75 5.54
N GLY A 190 0.91 4.30 6.28
CA GLY A 190 0.17 5.14 7.22
C GLY A 190 1.04 5.54 8.41
N VAL A 191 1.75 4.58 9.01
CA VAL A 191 2.74 4.85 10.07
C VAL A 191 3.79 5.84 9.59
N MET A 192 4.33 5.66 8.39
CA MET A 192 5.33 6.56 7.83
C MET A 192 4.76 7.97 7.55
N ALA A 193 3.55 8.06 7.01
CA ALA A 193 2.85 9.34 6.82
C ALA A 193 2.66 10.07 8.15
N HIS A 194 2.25 9.36 9.21
CA HIS A 194 2.11 9.93 10.55
C HIS A 194 3.46 10.45 11.06
N THR A 195 4.54 9.68 10.91
CA THR A 195 5.89 10.11 11.27
C THR A 195 6.29 11.39 10.55
N ILE A 196 6.07 11.45 9.24
CA ILE A 196 6.41 12.63 8.40
C ILE A 196 5.60 13.86 8.83
N ILE A 197 4.28 13.73 8.94
CA ILE A 197 3.38 14.82 9.33
C ILE A 197 3.70 15.32 10.75
N ASN A 198 3.87 14.40 11.71
CA ASN A 198 4.22 14.74 13.09
C ASN A 198 5.57 15.48 13.15
N THR A 199 6.54 15.07 12.33
CA THR A 199 7.86 15.73 12.28
C THR A 199 7.80 17.11 11.64
N MET A 200 7.05 17.27 10.54
CA MET A 200 6.91 18.56 9.84
C MET A 200 6.06 19.57 10.62
N GLN A 201 5.03 19.11 11.33
CA GLN A 201 3.99 19.99 11.88
C GLN A 201 3.98 20.04 13.41
N GLY A 202 4.79 19.23 14.10
CA GLY A 202 4.74 19.10 15.55
C GLY A 202 3.40 18.56 16.05
N THR A 203 2.74 17.72 15.24
CA THR A 203 1.43 17.12 15.56
C THR A 203 1.58 15.70 16.13
N SER A 204 0.47 15.09 16.53
CA SER A 204 0.43 13.76 17.17
C SER A 204 -0.67 12.87 16.59
N LEU A 205 -0.58 12.53 15.31
CA LEU A 205 -1.44 11.52 14.68
C LEU A 205 -1.14 10.11 15.24
N PRO A 206 -2.15 9.25 15.52
CA PRO A 206 -3.61 9.45 15.37
C PRO A 206 -4.29 10.11 16.58
N GLY A 207 -3.55 10.41 17.65
CA GLY A 207 -4.13 10.92 18.92
C GLY A 207 -4.89 12.23 18.76
N THR A 208 -4.47 13.11 17.85
CA THR A 208 -5.23 14.28 17.41
C THR A 208 -5.12 14.40 15.90
N ILE A 209 -6.24 14.24 15.19
CA ILE A 209 -6.30 14.40 13.74
C ILE A 209 -6.53 15.89 13.43
N PRO A 210 -5.56 16.59 12.81
CA PRO A 210 -5.74 17.99 12.42
C PRO A 210 -6.89 18.15 11.42
N ALA A 211 -7.52 19.32 11.38
CA ALA A 211 -8.68 19.56 10.52
C ALA A 211 -8.38 19.42 9.01
N TYR A 212 -7.13 19.66 8.60
CA TYR A 212 -6.67 19.50 7.22
C TYR A 212 -6.36 18.04 6.85
N VAL A 213 -6.37 17.10 7.80
CA VAL A 213 -6.27 15.65 7.55
C VAL A 213 -7.66 15.03 7.62
N ARG A 214 -8.00 14.22 6.62
CA ARG A 214 -9.30 13.55 6.54
C ARG A 214 -9.54 12.66 7.76
N SER A 215 -10.74 12.78 8.35
CA SER A 215 -11.20 11.92 9.44
C SER A 215 -12.54 11.27 9.08
N PRO A 216 -12.73 9.96 9.33
CA PRO A 216 -11.75 9.01 9.86
C PRO A 216 -10.59 8.75 8.88
N LEU A 217 -9.46 8.26 9.40
CA LEU A 217 -8.32 7.84 8.58
C LEU A 217 -8.70 6.64 7.70
N TYR A 218 -8.05 6.51 6.54
CA TYR A 218 -8.28 5.43 5.61
C TYR A 218 -7.68 4.10 6.10
N THR A 219 -8.25 2.97 5.70
CA THR A 219 -7.75 1.65 6.10
C THR A 219 -6.36 1.36 5.54
N ASN A 220 -6.15 1.66 4.25
CA ASN A 220 -4.87 1.45 3.57
C ASN A 220 -4.62 2.53 2.49
N VAL A 221 -3.44 2.49 1.89
CA VAL A 221 -3.03 3.46 0.86
C VAL A 221 -3.72 3.29 -0.49
N GLY A 222 -4.35 2.16 -0.77
CA GLY A 222 -5.22 1.98 -1.94
C GLY A 222 -6.51 2.81 -1.83
N ASN A 223 -7.09 2.89 -0.62
CA ASN A 223 -8.21 3.78 -0.35
C ASN A 223 -7.80 5.26 -0.44
N VAL A 224 -6.60 5.61 0.05
CA VAL A 224 -6.03 6.96 -0.11
C VAL A 224 -5.92 7.32 -1.59
N LEU A 225 -5.28 6.47 -2.41
CA LEU A 225 -5.17 6.69 -3.85
C LEU A 225 -6.54 6.88 -4.52
N THR A 226 -7.52 6.05 -4.16
CA THR A 226 -8.88 6.14 -4.70
C THR A 226 -9.55 7.46 -4.33
N ALA A 227 -9.39 7.91 -3.08
CA ALA A 227 -9.95 9.17 -2.61
C ALA A 227 -9.37 10.37 -3.36
N VAL A 228 -8.06 10.41 -3.56
CA VAL A 228 -7.38 11.47 -4.33
C VAL A 228 -7.77 11.40 -5.81
N ASN A 229 -7.74 10.22 -6.42
CA ASN A 229 -8.02 10.06 -7.85
C ASN A 229 -9.46 10.48 -8.23
N ASN A 230 -10.42 10.23 -7.34
CA ASN A 230 -11.82 10.58 -7.52
C ASN A 230 -12.16 12.00 -7.01
N GLY A 231 -11.19 12.77 -6.54
CA GLY A 231 -11.38 14.15 -6.04
C GLY A 231 -12.16 14.24 -4.73
N THR A 232 -12.22 13.15 -3.95
CA THR A 232 -12.80 13.17 -2.59
C THR A 232 -11.91 13.91 -1.60
N ASP A 233 -10.60 13.83 -1.83
CA ASP A 233 -9.53 14.50 -1.10
C ASP A 233 -8.57 15.11 -2.13
N THR A 234 -7.99 16.26 -1.82
CA THR A 234 -7.16 17.02 -2.78
C THR A 234 -5.78 16.39 -2.96
N SER A 235 -5.28 15.79 -1.88
CA SER A 235 -3.94 15.19 -1.80
C SER A 235 -3.93 14.05 -0.79
N GLY A 236 -2.86 13.26 -0.78
CA GLY A 236 -2.75 12.14 0.14
C GLY A 236 -1.35 11.57 0.26
N PHE A 237 -1.13 10.79 1.32
CA PHE A 237 0.12 10.07 1.54
C PHE A 237 0.00 8.61 1.10
N GLY A 238 0.97 8.15 0.31
CA GLY A 238 0.98 6.80 -0.24
C GLY A 238 2.37 6.33 -0.64
N SER A 239 2.41 5.32 -1.51
CA SER A 239 3.65 4.80 -2.09
C SER A 239 3.90 5.39 -3.47
N LYS A 240 5.15 5.73 -3.80
CA LYS A 240 5.53 6.15 -5.16
C LYS A 240 5.11 5.10 -6.19
N GLY A 241 5.23 3.80 -5.85
CA GLY A 241 4.83 2.69 -6.73
C GLY A 241 3.33 2.65 -7.07
N GLN A 242 2.46 3.31 -6.30
CA GLN A 242 1.02 3.38 -6.60
C GLN A 242 0.66 4.42 -7.66
N ILE A 243 1.51 5.43 -7.83
CA ILE A 243 1.34 6.54 -8.78
C ILE A 243 2.34 6.45 -9.94
N CYS A 244 3.20 5.44 -9.93
CA CYS A 244 4.19 5.16 -10.97
C CYS A 244 3.51 4.63 -12.25
N ASP A 245 4.06 5.00 -13.40
CA ASP A 245 3.76 4.39 -14.69
C ASP A 245 4.91 3.45 -15.11
N PRO A 246 4.70 2.12 -15.08
CA PRO A 246 5.72 1.16 -15.47
C PRO A 246 6.23 1.30 -16.90
N SER A 247 5.44 1.91 -17.80
CA SER A 247 5.85 2.13 -19.19
C SER A 247 6.86 3.28 -19.33
N GLN A 248 6.89 4.18 -18.35
CA GLN A 248 7.79 5.33 -18.28
C GLN A 248 8.93 5.12 -17.27
N ALA A 249 8.82 4.08 -16.44
CA ALA A 249 9.71 3.84 -15.30
C ALA A 249 9.78 5.03 -14.32
N ASP A 250 8.74 5.85 -14.30
CA ASP A 250 8.59 6.99 -13.38
C ASP A 250 7.11 7.38 -13.24
N VAL A 251 6.85 8.37 -12.40
CA VAL A 251 5.52 8.98 -12.25
C VAL A 251 5.26 9.94 -13.40
N ASP A 252 4.11 9.81 -14.06
CA ASP A 252 3.68 10.74 -15.10
C ASP A 252 3.34 12.13 -14.49
N PRO A 253 4.13 13.18 -14.82
CA PRO A 253 3.93 14.51 -14.26
C PRO A 253 2.65 15.20 -14.76
N ASP A 254 2.05 14.75 -15.86
CA ASP A 254 0.76 15.26 -16.35
C ASP A 254 -0.42 14.67 -15.56
N VAL A 255 -0.17 13.64 -14.75
CA VAL A 255 -1.18 12.97 -13.91
C VAL A 255 -1.00 13.30 -12.44
N TRP A 256 0.24 13.36 -11.95
CA TRP A 256 0.54 13.50 -10.53
C TRP A 256 1.60 14.56 -10.25
N THR A 257 1.33 15.39 -9.24
CA THR A 257 2.32 16.20 -8.54
C THR A 257 2.67 15.54 -7.23
N TYR A 258 3.95 15.42 -6.88
CA TYR A 258 4.36 14.72 -5.66
C TYR A 258 5.66 15.21 -5.02
N VAL A 259 5.75 14.99 -3.71
CA VAL A 259 6.97 15.08 -2.92
C VAL A 259 7.34 13.67 -2.46
N ALA A 260 8.52 13.19 -2.82
CA ALA A 260 9.03 11.89 -2.41
C ALA A 260 10.02 12.00 -1.25
N PHE A 261 9.93 11.06 -0.31
CA PHE A 261 10.79 10.96 0.85
C PHE A 261 11.82 9.86 0.64
N THR A 262 12.94 10.21 -0.01
CA THR A 262 13.94 9.25 -0.50
C THR A 262 15.12 9.05 0.47
N ASN A 263 15.13 9.74 1.61
CA ASN A 263 16.07 9.41 2.68
C ASN A 263 15.78 8.01 3.25
N SER A 264 16.82 7.24 3.60
CA SER A 264 16.66 5.89 4.14
C SER A 264 15.85 5.83 5.43
N ALA A 265 15.80 6.91 6.22
CA ALA A 265 14.97 7.01 7.42
C ALA A 265 13.45 6.92 7.15
N TYR A 266 13.03 7.12 5.89
CA TYR A 266 11.62 7.11 5.49
C TYR A 266 11.26 5.96 4.55
N LYS A 267 12.24 5.27 3.96
CA LYS A 267 11.96 4.12 3.09
C LYS A 267 11.36 2.99 3.92
N LEU A 268 10.49 2.22 3.27
CA LEU A 268 9.87 1.03 3.86
C LEU A 268 10.39 -0.21 3.17
N ALA A 269 10.95 -1.14 3.94
CA ALA A 269 11.38 -2.43 3.42
C ALA A 269 10.16 -3.20 2.87
N GLN A 270 10.36 -3.96 1.80
CA GLN A 270 9.31 -4.76 1.18
C GLN A 270 9.78 -6.21 1.10
N TYR A 271 9.03 -7.11 1.73
CA TYR A 271 9.41 -8.50 1.90
C TYR A 271 8.45 -9.45 1.21
N ALA A 272 9.01 -10.53 0.69
CA ALA A 272 8.28 -11.57 -0.02
C ALA A 272 8.50 -12.90 0.67
N ILE A 273 7.42 -13.67 0.84
CA ILE A 273 7.46 -14.99 1.44
C ILE A 273 6.55 -15.96 0.68
N ARG A 274 7.10 -17.12 0.31
CA ARG A 274 6.31 -18.23 -0.20
C ARG A 274 5.69 -18.96 0.97
N LEU A 275 4.36 -18.96 1.06
CA LEU A 275 3.62 -19.48 2.20
C LEU A 275 3.37 -20.98 2.13
N ASN A 276 3.31 -21.57 0.93
CA ASN A 276 3.09 -23.01 0.78
C ASN A 276 3.85 -23.59 -0.43
N SER A 277 3.86 -24.92 -0.52
CA SER A 277 4.52 -25.64 -1.61
C SER A 277 3.57 -26.01 -2.76
N SER A 278 2.47 -25.27 -2.95
CA SER A 278 1.58 -25.49 -4.10
C SER A 278 2.35 -25.29 -5.41
N THR A 279 1.96 -26.00 -6.47
CA THR A 279 2.64 -25.91 -7.78
C THR A 279 2.66 -24.49 -8.31
N ALA A 280 1.55 -23.75 -8.20
CA ALA A 280 1.47 -22.37 -8.69
C ALA A 280 2.33 -21.40 -7.85
N ALA A 281 2.33 -21.53 -6.51
CA ALA A 281 3.19 -20.69 -5.65
C ALA A 281 4.68 -21.00 -5.87
N THR A 282 5.03 -22.29 -6.01
CA THR A 282 6.40 -22.72 -6.28
C THR A 282 6.90 -22.25 -7.64
N ALA A 283 6.06 -22.29 -8.68
CA ALA A 283 6.40 -21.78 -10.00
C ALA A 283 6.68 -20.28 -9.99
N LEU A 284 5.83 -19.49 -9.30
CA LEU A 284 6.04 -18.05 -9.15
C LEU A 284 7.32 -17.74 -8.37
N ASP A 285 7.54 -18.40 -7.23
CA ASP A 285 8.76 -18.23 -6.42
C ASP A 285 10.03 -18.56 -7.22
N THR A 286 9.99 -19.66 -7.96
CA THR A 286 11.11 -20.08 -8.82
C THR A 286 11.37 -19.05 -9.91
N TYR A 287 10.32 -18.54 -10.57
CA TYR A 287 10.46 -17.50 -11.59
C TYR A 287 11.14 -16.24 -11.03
N ILE A 288 10.68 -15.73 -9.88
CA ILE A 288 11.31 -14.56 -9.24
C ILE A 288 12.77 -14.83 -8.93
N ARG A 289 13.07 -15.91 -8.19
CA ARG A 289 14.42 -16.21 -7.67
C ARG A 289 15.42 -16.63 -8.74
N THR A 290 14.99 -17.29 -9.81
CA THR A 290 15.91 -17.83 -10.85
C THR A 290 15.95 -16.97 -12.10
N THR A 291 14.83 -16.40 -12.52
CA THR A 291 14.71 -15.71 -13.81
C THR A 291 14.87 -14.20 -13.66
N LEU A 292 14.25 -13.60 -12.64
CA LEU A 292 14.41 -12.16 -12.42
C LEU A 292 15.65 -11.82 -11.59
N MET A 293 15.87 -12.52 -10.48
CA MET A 293 17.04 -12.27 -9.60
C MET A 293 18.35 -12.91 -10.11
N GLY A 294 18.28 -13.82 -11.08
CA GLY A 294 19.47 -14.44 -11.69
C GLY A 294 20.28 -13.52 -12.62
N GLY A 295 19.85 -12.26 -12.80
CA GLY A 295 20.48 -11.23 -13.62
C GLY A 295 19.97 -9.83 -13.25
N SER A 296 20.12 -8.82 -14.12
CA SER A 296 19.64 -7.44 -13.87
C SER A 296 18.11 -7.26 -14.05
N GLY A 297 17.38 -8.36 -14.28
CA GLY A 297 15.95 -8.34 -14.57
C GLY A 297 15.12 -7.86 -13.39
N TRP A 298 15.49 -8.25 -12.17
CA TRP A 298 14.82 -7.82 -10.94
C TRP A 298 15.01 -6.32 -10.68
N ASP A 299 16.23 -5.82 -10.74
CA ASP A 299 16.53 -4.40 -10.55
C ASP A 299 15.77 -3.53 -11.56
N THR A 300 15.74 -3.96 -12.82
CA THR A 300 14.98 -3.27 -13.87
C THR A 300 13.48 -3.30 -13.58
N PHE A 301 12.94 -4.45 -13.18
CA PHE A 301 11.53 -4.60 -12.86
C PHE A 301 11.11 -3.70 -11.69
N ILE A 302 11.90 -3.68 -10.61
CA ILE A 302 11.67 -2.87 -9.42
C ILE A 302 11.79 -1.38 -9.73
N ALA A 303 12.83 -0.98 -10.48
CA ALA A 303 13.00 0.40 -10.94
C ALA A 303 11.83 0.87 -11.80
N ASN A 304 11.34 0.05 -12.73
CA ASN A 304 10.19 0.38 -13.57
C ASN A 304 8.92 0.61 -12.73
N HIS A 305 8.80 -0.01 -11.56
CA HIS A 305 7.67 0.20 -10.65
C HIS A 305 7.94 1.27 -9.58
N CYS A 306 8.98 2.11 -9.75
CA CYS A 306 9.36 3.18 -8.83
C CYS A 306 9.69 2.71 -7.41
N TYR A 307 10.18 1.48 -7.29
CA TYR A 307 10.81 0.97 -6.08
C TYR A 307 12.34 1.08 -6.20
N GLU A 308 13.04 0.98 -5.08
CA GLU A 308 14.49 0.91 -5.06
C GLU A 308 14.95 -0.48 -4.59
N TYR A 309 15.98 -1.02 -5.20
CA TYR A 309 16.66 -2.21 -4.68
C TYR A 309 17.94 -1.77 -3.97
N ASP A 310 18.05 -2.07 -2.67
CA ASP A 310 19.26 -1.85 -1.87
C ASP A 310 19.46 -3.11 -1.01
N PRO A 311 20.33 -4.05 -1.46
CA PRO A 311 20.49 -5.37 -0.86
C PRO A 311 21.23 -5.39 0.48
#